data_AF-A0A8D0DUP2-F1
#
_entry.id   AF-A0A8D0DUP2-F1
#
_cell.length_a   1.000
_cell.length_b   1.000
_cell.length_c   1.000
_cell.angle_alpha   90.00
_cell.angle_beta   90.00
_cell.angle_gamma   90.00
#
_symmetry.space_group_name_H-M   'P 1'
#
loop_
_entity.id
_entity.type
_entity.pdbx_description
1 polymer ?
#
loop_
_entity_poly.entity_id
_entity_poly.type
_entity_poly.pdbx_seq_one_letter_code
_entity_poly.pdbx_strand_id
1 'polypeptide(L)'
;MNAQKNLRMWFLVWIFSSCYLPHLFTVSSLPLKRTDTSTNHSCMLSKTDFQKSYIKNHVYSLAKEGRFFDKDTQNRFIGQHLFVNITEGDRCYLMKRVSDIVVTDVLADKKNQYSRIQEVATFLIHLNMQLSKCKSLGDGMNIERNLNQMKDKLDQLGEDGKNKAVGELDLLFEYLEKTCTEAPKKSSNQTGKKKH
;
A
#
# COMPACT_ATOMS: atom_id res chain seq x y z
N MET A 1 3.17 31.59 -45.97
CA MET A 1 2.31 30.40 -46.02
C MET A 1 1.47 30.37 -44.74
N ASN A 2 0.15 30.31 -44.93
CA ASN A 2 -1.01 30.27 -44.03
C ASN A 2 -0.89 29.29 -42.83
N ALA A 3 -1.77 29.24 -41.84
CA ALA A 3 -2.65 30.17 -41.14
C ALA A 3 -3.19 29.39 -39.91
N GLN A 4 -3.47 30.13 -38.85
CA GLN A 4 -4.14 29.78 -37.59
C GLN A 4 -5.21 28.66 -37.58
N LYS A 5 -5.25 27.97 -36.43
CA LYS A 5 -6.43 27.55 -35.64
C LYS A 5 -7.48 26.68 -36.33
N ASN A 6 -7.65 25.45 -35.85
CA ASN A 6 -8.90 24.69 -35.67
C ASN A 6 -8.47 23.30 -35.15
N LEU A 7 -8.91 22.81 -33.99
CA LEU A 7 -10.09 21.93 -33.95
C LEU A 7 -10.62 21.78 -32.50
N ARG A 8 -11.25 22.84 -31.98
CA ARG A 8 -12.32 22.71 -30.97
C ARG A 8 -13.61 22.58 -31.78
N MET A 9 -14.11 21.37 -32.05
CA MET A 9 -15.40 21.25 -32.73
C MET A 9 -16.05 19.87 -32.65
N TRP A 10 -16.40 19.37 -31.46
CA TRP A 10 -17.37 18.27 -31.37
C TRP A 10 -18.36 18.53 -30.25
N PHE A 11 -19.14 19.60 -30.42
CA PHE A 11 -20.41 19.78 -29.73
C PHE A 11 -21.51 20.00 -30.78
N LEU A 12 -22.46 19.06 -30.74
CA LEU A 12 -23.89 19.18 -30.99
C LEU A 12 -24.47 18.84 -32.39
N VAL A 13 -25.53 18.05 -32.27
CA VAL A 13 -26.76 17.93 -33.09
C VAL A 13 -26.77 16.84 -34.17
N TRP A 14 -27.44 15.73 -33.85
CA TRP A 14 -28.61 15.32 -34.64
C TRP A 14 -29.59 14.52 -33.78
N ILE A 15 -30.80 15.07 -33.64
CA ILE A 15 -31.97 14.41 -33.06
C ILE A 15 -32.98 14.17 -34.20
N PHE A 16 -33.66 13.01 -34.12
CA PHE A 16 -34.97 12.62 -34.68
C PHE A 16 -35.04 11.90 -36.04
N SER A 17 -35.37 10.60 -35.97
CA SER A 17 -36.35 9.87 -36.81
C SER A 17 -36.49 8.43 -36.25
N SER A 18 -37.42 8.06 -35.35
CA SER A 18 -38.88 7.85 -35.46
C SER A 18 -39.34 6.63 -36.31
N CYS A 19 -39.75 5.57 -35.59
CA CYS A 19 -40.58 4.40 -36.00
C CYS A 19 -39.88 3.37 -36.92
N TYR A 20 -39.85 2.06 -36.64
CA TYR A 20 -40.98 1.13 -36.54
C TYR A 20 -40.68 -0.15 -35.72
N LEU A 21 -41.71 -0.55 -34.96
CA LEU A 21 -42.18 -1.87 -34.52
C LEU A 21 -41.54 -2.68 -33.35
N PRO A 22 -42.40 -3.40 -32.59
CA PRO A 22 -42.11 -3.95 -31.27
C PRO A 22 -41.72 -5.44 -31.33
N HIS A 23 -40.82 -5.88 -30.46
CA HIS A 23 -40.74 -7.29 -30.07
C HIS A 23 -40.58 -7.42 -28.57
N LEU A 24 -41.58 -8.05 -27.98
CA LEU A 24 -41.66 -8.55 -26.62
C LEU A 24 -40.42 -9.39 -26.27
N PHE A 25 -39.68 -8.94 -25.26
CA PHE A 25 -38.92 -9.84 -24.40
C PHE A 25 -39.20 -9.43 -22.95
N THR A 26 -40.24 -10.04 -22.37
CA THR A 26 -40.35 -10.15 -20.92
C THR A 26 -39.27 -11.12 -20.46
N VAL A 27 -38.06 -10.62 -20.22
CA VAL A 27 -37.09 -11.37 -19.43
C VAL A 27 -37.49 -11.17 -17.98
N SER A 28 -38.13 -12.19 -17.42
CA SER A 28 -38.30 -12.34 -15.98
C SER A 28 -36.94 -12.15 -15.30
N SER A 29 -36.80 -11.05 -14.57
CA SER A 29 -35.68 -10.84 -13.66
C SER A 29 -35.83 -11.83 -12.51
N LEU A 30 -35.26 -13.03 -12.69
CA LEU A 30 -34.91 -13.87 -11.56
C LEU A 30 -34.07 -13.00 -10.60
N PRO A 31 -34.34 -13.01 -9.28
CA PRO A 31 -33.41 -12.42 -8.35
C PRO A 31 -32.14 -13.24 -8.45
N LEU A 32 -31.14 -12.70 -9.14
CA LEU A 32 -29.78 -13.20 -9.07
C LEU A 32 -29.38 -13.02 -7.62
N LYS A 33 -29.53 -14.10 -6.85
CA LYS A 33 -28.95 -14.26 -5.53
C LYS A 33 -27.48 -13.88 -5.71
N ARG A 34 -27.11 -12.68 -5.30
CA ARG A 34 -25.70 -12.32 -5.10
C ARG A 34 -25.19 -13.32 -4.10
N THR A 35 -24.58 -14.38 -4.60
CA THR A 35 -23.43 -14.95 -3.92
C THR A 35 -22.50 -13.77 -3.74
N ASP A 36 -22.37 -13.29 -2.51
CA ASP A 36 -21.30 -12.39 -2.14
C ASP A 36 -20.02 -13.05 -2.62
N THR A 37 -19.54 -12.59 -3.77
CA THR A 37 -18.21 -12.92 -4.25
C THR A 37 -17.31 -12.30 -3.22
N SER A 38 -16.89 -13.10 -2.24
CA SER A 38 -15.87 -12.73 -1.26
C SER A 38 -14.69 -12.22 -2.06
N THR A 39 -14.62 -10.90 -2.18
CA THR A 39 -13.52 -10.22 -2.83
C THR A 39 -12.39 -10.41 -1.84
N ASN A 40 -11.58 -11.45 -2.10
CA ASN A 40 -10.46 -11.82 -1.25
C ASN A 40 -9.48 -10.64 -1.20
N HIS A 41 -9.71 -9.72 -0.27
CA HIS A 41 -8.83 -8.62 0.11
C HIS A 41 -7.71 -9.17 1.00
N SER A 42 -7.08 -10.27 0.55
CA SER A 42 -6.05 -10.94 1.34
C SER A 42 -4.86 -10.00 1.48
N CYS A 43 -4.65 -9.53 2.70
CA CYS A 43 -3.48 -8.78 3.12
C CYS A 43 -2.43 -9.75 3.66
N MET A 44 -1.97 -10.66 2.80
CA MET A 44 -1.07 -11.74 3.21
C MET A 44 0.04 -11.96 2.18
N LEU A 45 1.26 -12.09 2.68
CA LEU A 45 2.47 -12.42 1.93
C LEU A 45 2.94 -13.83 2.30
N SER A 46 3.70 -14.46 1.42
CA SER A 46 4.34 -15.72 1.74
C SER A 46 5.51 -15.51 2.71
N LYS A 47 5.60 -16.31 3.76
CA LYS A 47 6.77 -16.32 4.66
C LYS A 47 8.05 -16.66 3.91
N THR A 48 7.97 -17.44 2.83
CA THR A 48 9.14 -17.79 2.02
C THR A 48 9.76 -16.60 1.29
N ASP A 49 9.02 -15.49 1.10
CA ASP A 49 9.58 -14.27 0.50
C ASP A 49 10.58 -13.58 1.44
N PHE A 50 10.41 -13.73 2.76
CA PHE A 50 11.29 -13.14 3.77
C PHE A 50 12.44 -14.07 4.20
N GLN A 51 12.32 -15.37 3.93
CA GLN A 51 13.35 -16.37 4.28
C GLN A 51 14.52 -16.44 3.28
N LYS A 52 14.40 -15.76 2.14
CA LYS A 52 15.46 -15.69 1.12
C LYS A 52 16.68 -14.94 1.68
N SER A 53 17.72 -15.68 2.09
CA SER A 53 18.94 -15.12 2.69
C SER A 53 19.56 -14.01 1.84
N TYR A 54 19.58 -14.18 0.51
CA TYR A 54 20.08 -13.17 -0.43
C TYR A 54 19.43 -11.81 -0.22
N ILE A 55 18.09 -11.71 -0.32
CA ILE A 55 17.42 -10.42 -0.21
C ILE A 55 17.50 -9.84 1.20
N LYS A 56 17.41 -10.69 2.24
CA LYS A 56 17.61 -10.26 3.62
C LYS A 56 18.97 -9.61 3.80
N ASN A 57 20.05 -10.21 3.29
CA ASN A 57 21.38 -9.63 3.38
C ASN A 57 21.48 -8.29 2.63
N HIS A 58 20.83 -8.15 1.47
CA HIS A 58 20.78 -6.89 0.74
C HIS A 58 20.07 -5.79 1.52
N VAL A 59 18.91 -6.08 2.09
CA VAL A 59 18.14 -5.14 2.92
C VAL A 59 18.96 -4.67 4.12
N TYR A 60 19.52 -5.60 4.90
CA TYR A 60 20.27 -5.24 6.11
C TYR A 60 21.59 -4.52 5.79
N SER A 61 22.25 -4.86 4.67
CA SER A 61 23.44 -4.15 4.22
C SER A 61 23.11 -2.72 3.81
N LEU A 62 22.04 -2.53 3.04
CA LEU A 62 21.59 -1.21 2.61
C LEU A 62 21.13 -0.36 3.81
N ALA A 63 20.42 -0.94 4.77
CA ALA A 63 20.06 -0.25 6.01
C ALA A 63 21.30 0.18 6.80
N LYS A 64 22.33 -0.67 6.85
CA LYS A 64 23.61 -0.30 7.46
C LYS A 64 24.28 0.85 6.72
N GLU A 65 24.29 0.85 5.39
CA GLU A 65 24.79 1.97 4.57
C GLU A 65 24.01 3.26 4.86
N GLY A 66 22.67 3.20 4.85
CA GLY A 66 21.79 4.34 5.16
C GLY A 66 22.10 4.99 6.51
N ARG A 67 22.31 4.16 7.55
CA ARG A 67 22.67 4.63 8.90
C ARG A 67 23.97 5.43 8.97
N PHE A 68 24.93 5.23 8.05
CA PHE A 68 26.14 6.06 8.02
C PHE A 68 25.86 7.50 7.59
N PHE A 69 24.77 7.74 6.85
CA PHE A 69 24.35 9.06 6.39
C PHE A 69 23.17 9.64 7.18
N ASP A 70 22.63 8.88 8.13
CA ASP A 70 21.59 9.31 9.06
C ASP A 70 22.20 10.13 10.20
N LYS A 71 21.79 11.40 10.31
CA LYS A 71 22.28 12.32 11.34
C LYS A 71 21.44 12.32 12.62
N ASP A 72 20.28 11.68 12.62
CA ASP A 72 19.35 11.64 13.76
C ASP A 72 19.22 10.22 14.30
N THR A 73 20.08 9.80 15.22
CA THR A 73 20.01 8.42 15.75
C THR A 73 18.92 8.22 16.81
N GLN A 74 18.20 9.27 17.19
CA GLN A 74 17.27 9.24 18.33
C GLN A 74 15.83 9.04 17.88
N ASN A 75 15.42 9.66 16.77
CA ASN A 75 14.05 9.56 16.31
C ASN A 75 13.92 8.56 15.17
N ARG A 76 13.07 7.55 15.39
CA ARG A 76 12.72 6.58 14.35
C ARG A 76 11.78 7.20 13.31
N PHE A 77 11.99 6.86 12.04
CA PHE A 77 11.05 7.14 10.95
C PHE A 77 10.04 5.99 10.79
N ILE A 78 10.48 4.75 10.92
CA ILE A 78 9.69 3.52 10.87
C ILE A 78 9.65 2.91 12.26
N GLY A 79 8.48 2.89 12.87
CA GLY A 79 8.36 2.36 14.23
C GLY A 79 6.93 2.27 14.75
N GLN A 80 6.84 2.00 16.06
CA GLN A 80 5.57 1.76 16.76
C GLN A 80 4.58 2.93 16.65
N HIS A 81 5.08 4.16 16.47
CA HIS A 81 4.24 5.35 16.30
C HIS A 81 3.33 5.25 15.06
N LEU A 82 3.73 4.52 14.00
CA LEU A 82 2.90 4.30 12.82
C LEU A 82 1.65 3.45 13.11
N PHE A 83 1.69 2.64 14.17
CA PHE A 83 0.63 1.71 14.55
C PHE A 83 -0.35 2.28 15.59
N VAL A 84 -0.20 3.54 15.97
CA VAL A 84 -1.09 4.19 16.94
C VAL A 84 -2.53 4.17 16.41
N ASN A 85 -3.44 3.60 17.20
CA ASN A 85 -4.85 3.42 16.87
C ASN A 85 -5.12 2.59 15.60
N ILE A 86 -4.20 1.68 15.24
CA ILE A 86 -4.34 0.75 14.12
C ILE A 86 -4.65 -0.65 14.65
N THR A 87 -5.74 -1.24 14.14
CA THR A 87 -6.15 -2.61 14.50
C THR A 87 -5.16 -3.64 13.96
N GLU A 88 -5.05 -4.81 14.60
CA GLU A 88 -4.14 -5.86 14.11
C GLU A 88 -4.43 -6.27 12.66
N GLY A 89 -5.72 -6.32 12.27
CA GLY A 89 -6.14 -6.69 10.93
C GLY A 89 -5.76 -5.66 9.84
N ASP A 90 -5.50 -4.41 10.23
CA ASP A 90 -5.08 -3.34 9.31
C ASP A 90 -3.57 -3.17 9.20
N ARG A 91 -2.77 -3.84 10.05
CA ARG A 91 -1.32 -3.60 10.13
C ARG A 91 -0.58 -3.94 8.83
N CYS A 92 -0.95 -5.03 8.16
CA CYS A 92 -0.35 -5.35 6.86
C CYS A 92 -0.71 -4.31 5.80
N TYR A 93 -1.96 -3.84 5.78
CA TYR A 93 -2.36 -2.79 4.86
C TYR A 93 -1.58 -1.49 5.12
N LEU A 94 -1.41 -1.09 6.39
CA LEU A 94 -0.54 0.03 6.74
C LEU A 94 0.89 -0.17 6.22
N MET A 95 1.50 -1.34 6.45
CA MET A 95 2.88 -1.60 6.01
C MET A 95 3.02 -1.66 4.48
N LYS A 96 2.00 -2.11 3.75
CA LYS A 96 1.92 -1.94 2.29
C LYS A 96 2.05 -0.46 1.91
N ARG A 97 1.26 0.42 2.54
CA ARG A 97 1.25 1.86 2.24
C ARG A 97 2.56 2.54 2.63
N VAL A 98 3.16 2.17 3.75
CA VAL A 98 4.51 2.61 4.17
C VAL A 98 5.56 2.17 3.15
N SER A 99 5.51 0.91 2.71
CA SER A 99 6.39 0.36 1.67
C SER A 99 6.25 1.11 0.35
N ASP A 100 5.01 1.44 -0.08
CA ASP A 100 4.76 2.26 -1.27
C ASP A 100 5.48 3.61 -1.16
N ILE A 101 5.31 4.34 -0.05
CA ILE A 101 5.96 5.64 0.20
C ILE A 101 7.49 5.51 0.17
N VAL A 102 8.04 4.50 0.84
CA VAL A 102 9.50 4.30 0.86
C VAL A 102 10.02 4.01 -0.55
N VAL A 103 9.34 3.19 -1.34
CA VAL A 103 9.74 2.92 -2.73
C VAL A 103 9.69 4.19 -3.57
N THR A 104 8.59 4.95 -3.53
CA THR A 104 8.36 6.08 -4.44
C THR A 104 9.11 7.33 -4.04
N ASP A 105 9.15 7.66 -2.75
CA ASP A 105 9.57 8.97 -2.26
C ASP A 105 10.98 8.94 -1.66
N VAL A 106 11.52 7.73 -1.42
CA VAL A 106 12.86 7.54 -0.85
C VAL A 106 13.76 6.79 -1.82
N LEU A 107 13.46 5.53 -2.16
CA LEU A 107 14.38 4.68 -2.92
C LEU A 107 14.54 5.15 -4.37
N ALA A 108 13.48 5.66 -4.99
CA ALA A 108 13.54 6.20 -6.34
C ALA A 108 14.50 7.41 -6.43
N ASP A 109 14.44 8.31 -5.46
CA ASP A 109 15.29 9.51 -5.39
C ASP A 109 16.75 9.16 -5.07
N LYS A 110 16.96 8.11 -4.27
CA LYS A 110 18.27 7.68 -3.81
C LYS A 110 18.92 6.61 -4.71
N LYS A 111 18.33 6.29 -5.86
CA LYS A 111 18.70 5.13 -6.71
C LYS A 111 20.18 5.03 -7.13
N ASN A 112 20.91 6.16 -7.11
CA ASN A 112 22.32 6.23 -7.50
C ASN A 112 23.25 6.49 -6.30
N GLN A 113 22.73 6.65 -5.09
CA GLN A 113 23.50 7.06 -3.90
C GLN A 113 23.94 5.88 -3.03
N TYR A 114 23.22 4.75 -3.10
CA TYR A 114 23.49 3.58 -2.28
C TYR A 114 23.75 2.34 -3.11
N SER A 115 24.58 1.45 -2.60
CA SER A 115 24.77 0.16 -3.24
C SER A 115 23.49 -0.67 -3.09
N ARG A 116 23.17 -1.50 -4.09
CA ARG A 116 22.09 -2.51 -4.01
C ARG A 116 20.66 -1.97 -3.83
N ILE A 117 20.47 -0.65 -3.98
CA ILE A 117 19.17 -0.01 -3.78
C ILE A 117 18.14 -0.48 -4.80
N GLN A 118 18.57 -0.79 -6.02
CA GLN A 118 17.68 -1.27 -7.08
C GLN A 118 17.13 -2.67 -6.76
N GLU A 119 17.96 -3.56 -6.21
CA GLU A 119 17.59 -4.91 -5.81
C GLU A 119 16.58 -4.87 -4.66
N VAL A 120 16.82 -4.01 -3.66
CA VAL A 120 15.89 -3.82 -2.53
C VAL A 120 14.58 -3.17 -2.99
N ALA A 121 14.65 -2.13 -3.83
CA ALA A 121 13.45 -1.48 -4.37
C ALA A 121 12.62 -2.46 -5.21
N THR A 122 13.25 -3.26 -6.07
CA THR A 122 12.58 -4.27 -6.90
C THR A 122 11.87 -5.31 -6.04
N PHE A 123 12.50 -5.75 -4.95
CA PHE A 123 11.87 -6.66 -4.01
C PHE A 123 10.65 -6.04 -3.31
N LEU A 124 10.75 -4.81 -2.81
CA LEU A 124 9.62 -4.13 -2.16
C LEU A 124 8.46 -3.90 -3.15
N ILE A 125 8.77 -3.52 -4.39
CA ILE A 125 7.77 -3.43 -5.48
C ILE A 125 7.06 -4.78 -5.67
N HIS A 126 7.81 -5.88 -5.68
CA HIS A 126 7.23 -7.21 -5.80
C HIS A 126 6.27 -7.54 -4.64
N LEU A 127 6.64 -7.23 -3.40
CA LEU A 127 5.74 -7.39 -2.25
C LEU A 127 4.48 -6.53 -2.38
N ASN A 128 4.63 -5.27 -2.78
CA ASN A 128 3.50 -4.36 -2.95
C ASN A 128 2.54 -4.83 -4.06
N MET A 129 3.07 -5.43 -5.13
CA MET A 129 2.27 -6.06 -6.19
C MET A 129 1.46 -7.25 -5.66
N GLN A 130 2.06 -8.12 -4.85
CA GLN A 130 1.34 -9.22 -4.20
C GLN A 130 0.21 -8.70 -3.30
N LEU A 131 0.41 -7.54 -2.64
CA LEU A 131 -0.58 -6.86 -1.79
C LEU A 131 -1.51 -5.92 -2.57
N SER A 132 -1.52 -5.93 -3.91
CA SER A 132 -2.30 -4.97 -4.73
C SER A 132 -3.78 -4.93 -4.37
N LYS A 133 -4.39 -6.10 -4.07
CA LYS A 133 -5.82 -6.23 -3.69
C LYS A 133 -6.10 -6.03 -2.20
N CYS A 134 -5.08 -5.92 -1.36
CA CYS A 134 -5.20 -5.64 0.07
C CYS A 134 -5.78 -4.24 0.30
N LYS A 135 -6.78 -4.16 1.18
CA LYS A 135 -7.49 -2.94 1.57
C LYS A 135 -7.62 -2.89 3.10
N SER A 136 -7.82 -1.69 3.65
CA SER A 136 -8.18 -1.56 5.06
C SER A 136 -9.54 -2.23 5.33
N LEU A 137 -9.68 -2.78 6.53
CA LEU A 137 -10.91 -3.38 7.04
C LEU A 137 -11.90 -2.33 7.57
N GLY A 138 -11.43 -1.12 7.90
CA GLY A 138 -12.23 -0.01 8.42
C GLY A 138 -12.26 1.20 7.48
N ASP A 139 -12.59 2.37 8.03
CA ASP A 139 -12.62 3.64 7.30
C ASP A 139 -11.23 4.17 6.88
N GLY A 140 -10.16 3.58 7.40
CA GLY A 140 -8.78 3.96 7.10
C GLY A 140 -8.35 5.33 7.65
N MET A 141 -9.19 6.05 8.40
CA MET A 141 -8.88 7.43 8.82
C MET A 141 -7.61 7.53 9.67
N ASN A 142 -7.41 6.60 10.61
CA ASN A 142 -6.21 6.56 11.43
C ASN A 142 -4.98 6.18 10.60
N ILE A 143 -5.13 5.31 9.61
CA ILE A 143 -4.06 4.91 8.70
C ILE A 143 -3.59 6.11 7.90
N GLU A 144 -4.52 6.80 7.23
CA GLU A 144 -4.18 7.99 6.44
C GLU A 144 -3.60 9.11 7.30
N ARG A 145 -4.10 9.31 8.53
CA ARG A 145 -3.49 10.27 9.47
C ARG A 145 -2.02 9.91 9.76
N ASN A 146 -1.73 8.66 10.09
CA ASN A 146 -0.38 8.22 10.44
C ASN A 146 0.55 8.28 9.22
N LEU A 147 0.05 7.95 8.02
CA LEU A 147 0.80 8.07 6.76
C LEU A 147 1.08 9.53 6.39
N ASN A 148 0.14 10.44 6.60
CA ASN A 148 0.34 11.87 6.36
C ASN A 148 1.40 12.43 7.31
N GLN A 149 1.35 12.09 8.60
CA GLN A 149 2.39 12.49 9.55
C GLN A 149 3.78 11.96 9.17
N MET A 150 3.85 10.72 8.67
CA MET A 150 5.08 10.14 8.14
C MET A 150 5.62 10.94 6.95
N LYS A 151 4.75 11.30 5.99
CA LYS A 151 5.12 12.13 4.83
C LYS A 151 5.55 13.53 5.22
N ASP A 152 4.79 14.20 6.09
CA ASP A 152 5.14 15.52 6.60
C ASP A 152 6.52 15.51 7.26
N LYS A 153 6.84 14.45 8.02
CA LYS A 153 8.16 14.27 8.63
C LYS A 153 9.24 14.02 7.58
N LEU A 154 8.95 13.24 6.54
CA LEU A 154 9.89 13.02 5.43
C LEU A 154 10.21 14.34 4.71
N ASP A 155 9.19 15.14 4.43
CA ASP A 155 9.32 16.44 3.77
C ASP A 155 10.08 17.45 4.63
N GLN A 156 9.78 17.50 5.93
CA GLN A 156 10.47 18.37 6.89
C GLN A 156 11.95 18.04 7.03
N LEU A 157 12.32 16.75 7.00
CA LEU A 157 13.70 16.30 7.14
C LEU A 157 14.47 16.26 5.81
N GLY A 158 13.77 16.33 4.67
CA GLY A 158 14.35 16.34 3.33
C GLY A 158 15.33 15.18 3.10
N GLU A 159 16.54 15.50 2.64
CA GLU A 159 17.57 14.50 2.33
C GLU A 159 18.03 13.69 3.55
N ASP A 160 18.08 14.29 4.74
CA ASP A 160 18.42 13.57 5.97
C ASP A 160 17.28 12.60 6.35
N GLY A 161 16.02 12.98 6.09
CA GLY A 161 14.85 12.12 6.25
C GLY A 161 14.88 10.90 5.33
N LYS A 162 15.29 11.08 4.07
CA LYS A 162 15.48 9.97 3.12
C LYS A 162 16.62 9.04 3.54
N ASN A 163 17.76 9.58 3.98
CA ASN A 163 18.87 8.76 4.49
C ASN A 163 18.45 7.93 5.70
N LYS A 164 17.71 8.55 6.62
CA LYS A 164 17.08 7.87 7.76
C LYS A 164 16.15 6.74 7.33
N ALA A 165 15.26 6.99 6.37
CA ALA A 165 14.34 5.97 5.87
C ALA A 165 15.09 4.79 5.22
N VAL A 166 16.18 5.04 4.48
CA VAL A 166 17.09 3.98 4.00
C VAL A 166 17.71 3.24 5.18
N GLY A 167 18.19 3.97 6.19
CA GLY A 167 18.80 3.43 7.41
C GLY A 167 17.89 2.55 8.28
N GLU A 168 16.58 2.58 8.03
CA GLU A 168 15.56 1.85 8.76
C GLU A 168 14.83 0.81 7.89
N LEU A 169 15.38 0.45 6.72
CA LEU A 169 14.81 -0.57 5.83
C LEU A 169 14.76 -1.97 6.46
N ASP A 170 15.66 -2.28 7.39
CA ASP A 170 15.59 -3.51 8.18
C ASP A 170 14.34 -3.54 9.07
N LEU A 171 13.97 -2.41 9.69
CA LEU A 171 12.72 -2.28 10.43
C LEU A 171 11.50 -2.43 9.52
N LEU A 172 11.51 -1.80 8.34
CA LEU A 172 10.43 -1.97 7.35
C LEU A 172 10.24 -3.44 6.99
N PHE A 173 11.35 -4.13 6.69
CA PHE A 173 11.33 -5.55 6.33
C PHE A 173 10.77 -6.42 7.46
N GLU A 174 11.20 -6.19 8.70
CA GLU A 174 10.69 -6.91 9.88
C GLU A 174 9.20 -6.65 10.12
N TYR A 175 8.73 -5.40 9.99
CA TYR A 175 7.31 -5.09 10.15
C TYR A 175 6.46 -5.69 9.02
N LEU A 176 6.93 -5.65 7.77
CA LEU A 176 6.26 -6.31 6.64
C LEU A 176 6.16 -7.82 6.88
N GLU A 177 7.26 -8.49 7.26
CA GLU A 177 7.26 -9.92 7.57
C GLU A 177 6.24 -10.24 8.66
N LYS A 178 6.34 -9.54 9.80
CA LYS A 178 5.50 -9.78 10.96
C LYS A 178 4.02 -9.55 10.66
N THR A 179 3.68 -8.42 10.05
CA THR A 179 2.29 -8.01 9.92
C THR A 179 1.58 -8.65 8.74
N CYS A 180 2.30 -9.04 7.69
CA CYS A 180 1.72 -9.61 6.47
C CYS A 180 1.86 -11.13 6.36
N THR A 181 2.57 -11.82 7.24
CA THR A 181 2.67 -13.30 7.19
C THR A 181 1.93 -13.99 8.33
N GLU A 182 1.55 -13.26 9.38
CA GLU A 182 0.75 -13.78 10.48
C GLU A 182 -0.74 -13.79 10.11
N ALA A 183 -1.42 -14.92 10.36
CA ALA A 183 -2.87 -14.98 10.19
C ALA A 183 -3.56 -14.06 11.23
N PRO A 184 -4.61 -13.31 10.85
CA PRO A 184 -5.36 -12.51 11.80
C PRO A 184 -5.89 -13.40 12.93
N LYS A 185 -5.53 -13.11 14.18
CA LYS A 185 -6.09 -13.82 15.32
C LYS A 185 -7.58 -13.49 15.39
N LYS A 186 -8.45 -14.49 15.21
CA LYS A 186 -9.89 -14.33 15.43
C LYS A 186 -10.09 -13.89 16.89
N SER A 187 -10.67 -12.71 17.10
CA SER A 187 -11.10 -12.26 18.41
C SER A 187 -12.11 -13.28 18.95
N SER A 188 -11.72 -14.07 19.93
CA SER A 188 -12.66 -14.94 20.63
C SER A 188 -13.58 -14.05 21.46
N ASN A 189 -14.84 -13.92 21.04
CA ASN A 189 -15.89 -13.38 21.89
C ASN A 189 -16.02 -14.30 23.11
N GLN A 190 -15.44 -13.90 24.24
CA GLN A 190 -15.79 -14.47 25.54
C GLN A 190 -17.23 -14.06 25.85
N THR A 191 -18.18 -14.87 25.39
CA THR A 191 -19.53 -14.87 25.95
C THR A 191 -19.44 -15.50 27.34
N GLY A 192 -19.27 -14.65 28.34
CA GLY A 192 -19.42 -15.03 29.73
C GLY A 192 -20.82 -15.60 29.96
N LYS A 193 -20.91 -16.92 30.20
CA LYS A 193 -22.08 -17.55 30.80
C LYS A 193 -22.31 -16.92 32.18
N LYS A 194 -23.30 -16.05 32.30
CA LYS A 194 -23.96 -15.81 33.60
C LYS A 194 -24.76 -17.08 33.93
N LYS A 195 -24.33 -17.81 34.95
CA LYS A 195 -25.21 -18.72 35.69
C LYS A 195 -25.90 -17.90 36.78
N HIS A 196 -27.22 -17.84 36.71
CA HIS A 196 -28.09 -17.64 37.87
C HIS A 196 -28.71 -19.00 38.20
#